data_AF-A0A953EBX0-F1
#
_entry.id   AF-A0A953EBX0-F1
#
_cell.length_a   1.000
_cell.length_b   1.000
_cell.length_c   1.000
_cell.angle_alpha   90.00
_cell.angle_beta   90.00
_cell.angle_gamma   90.00
#
_symmetry.space_group_name_H-M   'P 1'
#
loop_
_entity.id
_entity.type
_entity.pdbx_description
1 polymer ?
#
loop_
_entity_poly.entity_id
_entity_poly.type
_entity_poly.pdbx_seq_one_letter_code
_entity_poly.pdbx_strand_id
1 'polypeptide(L)'
;KPGVIGVTRHGKRFTNEANSYHDYVQAMLRACTGEEEVASWLIADHPTVRRYGLGFAKPFPVPVGQYVRSGYLQRGRTLRELAQRAGIDPAGLEATIATYNEAARRSEDPEFGRGSTAYNRYLGDPLVRPNPCVAPIETAPFYALKLVPGDLGTFAGLRADADARVLDREGRVIPGLYAAGNDLASIMGGNYPGGGITLGPAMTFGYIAARHMAAAEP
;
A
#
# COMPACT_ATOMS: atom_id res chain seq x y z
N LYS A 1 -1.11 -8.90 -6.22
CA LYS A 1 -1.15 -10.00 -7.24
C LYS A 1 -1.00 -11.34 -6.52
N PRO A 2 -1.61 -12.44 -7.01
CA PRO A 2 -1.43 -13.76 -6.38
C PRO A 2 0.05 -14.16 -6.36
N GLY A 3 0.48 -14.96 -5.36
CA GLY A 3 1.87 -15.38 -5.20
C GLY A 3 2.80 -14.34 -4.54
N VAL A 4 2.25 -13.27 -3.97
CA VAL A 4 3.00 -12.25 -3.24
C VAL A 4 2.35 -12.05 -1.87
N ILE A 5 3.10 -12.10 -0.77
CA ILE A 5 2.62 -11.74 0.58
C ILE A 5 3.50 -10.66 1.22
N GLY A 6 3.01 -10.00 2.25
CA GLY A 6 3.76 -9.00 3.02
C GLY A 6 4.06 -9.50 4.42
N VAL A 7 5.32 -9.39 4.85
CA VAL A 7 5.75 -9.77 6.21
C VAL A 7 6.50 -8.65 6.92
N THR A 8 6.51 -8.65 8.25
CA THR A 8 7.39 -7.79 9.06
C THR A 8 8.80 -8.37 9.16
N ARG A 9 9.72 -7.67 9.86
CA ARG A 9 11.08 -8.18 10.15
C ARG A 9 11.08 -9.51 10.89
N HIS A 10 10.00 -9.86 11.58
CA HIS A 10 9.82 -11.12 12.29
C HIS A 10 9.30 -12.26 11.40
N GLY A 11 9.21 -12.01 10.08
CA GLY A 11 8.73 -12.99 9.10
C GLY A 11 7.23 -13.27 9.19
N LYS A 12 6.46 -12.45 9.93
CA LYS A 12 5.01 -12.63 10.14
C LYS A 12 4.20 -11.72 9.22
N ARG A 13 3.11 -12.27 8.67
CA ARG A 13 2.07 -11.47 8.02
C ARG A 13 1.33 -10.63 9.07
N PHE A 14 0.72 -9.54 8.62
CA PHE A 14 0.05 -8.58 9.51
C PHE A 14 -1.24 -8.01 8.95
N THR A 15 -1.55 -8.24 7.68
CA THR A 15 -2.74 -7.72 7.02
C THR A 15 -3.05 -8.44 5.70
N ASN A 16 -4.21 -8.13 5.14
CA ASN A 16 -4.59 -8.51 3.78
C ASN A 16 -3.90 -7.57 2.76
N GLU A 17 -2.97 -8.11 1.97
CA GLU A 17 -2.16 -7.33 1.03
C GLU A 17 -2.94 -6.83 -0.19
N ALA A 18 -4.22 -7.19 -0.32
CA ALA A 18 -5.12 -6.69 -1.35
C ALA A 18 -6.03 -5.54 -0.86
N ASN A 19 -5.88 -5.09 0.39
CA ASN A 19 -6.53 -3.87 0.88
C ASN A 19 -5.92 -2.61 0.24
N SER A 20 -6.53 -1.46 0.51
CA SER A 20 -6.01 -0.19 0.01
C SER A 20 -4.59 0.06 0.54
N TYR A 21 -3.79 0.82 -0.21
CA TYR A 21 -2.44 1.18 0.25
C TYR A 21 -2.47 1.93 1.58
N HIS A 22 -3.53 2.71 1.84
CA HIS A 22 -3.72 3.40 3.11
C HIS A 22 -3.91 2.39 4.25
N ASP A 23 -4.82 1.43 4.10
CA ASP A 23 -5.07 0.41 5.12
C ASP A 23 -3.86 -0.49 5.34
N TYR A 24 -3.13 -0.82 4.27
CA TYR A 24 -1.91 -1.61 4.33
C TYR A 24 -0.84 -0.89 5.16
N VAL A 25 -0.58 0.40 4.89
CA VAL A 25 0.41 1.20 5.63
C VAL A 25 -0.04 1.43 7.08
N GLN A 26 -1.33 1.67 7.33
CA GLN A 26 -1.88 1.76 8.68
C GLN A 26 -1.68 0.46 9.48
N ALA A 27 -1.90 -0.70 8.85
CA ALA A 27 -1.63 -1.99 9.48
C ALA A 27 -0.14 -2.21 9.71
N MET A 28 0.72 -1.78 8.78
CA MET A 28 2.18 -1.87 8.92
C MET A 28 2.70 -1.04 10.09
N LEU A 29 2.20 0.20 10.24
CA LEU A 29 2.52 1.07 11.38
C LEU A 29 2.15 0.41 12.71
N ARG A 30 0.94 -0.16 12.82
CA ARG A 30 0.49 -0.88 14.01
C ARG A 30 1.37 -2.11 14.29
N ALA A 31 1.67 -2.90 13.25
CA ALA A 31 2.46 -4.12 13.37
C ALA A 31 3.94 -3.86 13.74
N CYS A 32 4.45 -2.65 13.48
CA CYS A 32 5.81 -2.24 13.82
C CYS A 32 5.85 -1.30 15.04
N THR A 33 4.80 -1.26 15.87
CA THR A 33 4.79 -0.41 17.07
C THR A 33 5.92 -0.84 18.01
N GLY A 34 6.81 0.10 18.36
CA GLY A 34 7.97 -0.16 19.22
C GLY A 34 9.18 -0.75 18.50
N GLU A 35 9.10 -0.95 17.18
CA GLU A 35 10.25 -1.35 16.36
C GLU A 35 11.10 -0.12 15.98
N GLU A 36 12.40 -0.34 15.78
CA GLU A 36 13.34 0.73 15.34
C GLU A 36 13.02 1.23 13.92
N GLU A 37 12.45 0.38 13.08
CA GLU A 37 12.10 0.70 11.71
C GLU A 37 10.70 0.18 11.37
N VAL A 38 9.88 1.06 10.79
CA VAL A 38 8.59 0.68 10.20
C VAL A 38 8.84 0.22 8.77
N ALA A 39 8.89 -1.09 8.58
CA ALA A 39 9.06 -1.69 7.26
C ALA A 39 8.32 -3.02 7.14
N SER A 40 7.96 -3.35 5.91
CA SER A 40 7.53 -4.69 5.53
C SER A 40 8.34 -5.20 4.34
N TRP A 41 8.28 -6.49 4.07
CA TRP A 41 8.90 -7.12 2.92
C TRP A 41 7.84 -7.84 2.11
N LEU A 42 7.71 -7.48 0.83
CA LEU A 42 6.96 -8.29 -0.11
C LEU A 42 7.79 -9.51 -0.48
N ILE A 43 7.23 -10.69 -0.25
CA ILE A 43 7.85 -11.99 -0.54
C ILE A 43 7.15 -12.61 -1.74
N ALA A 44 7.92 -13.05 -2.73
CA ALA A 44 7.42 -13.68 -3.93
C ALA A 44 8.39 -14.75 -4.45
N ASP A 45 7.86 -15.72 -5.19
CA ASP A 45 8.65 -16.76 -5.85
C ASP A 45 9.01 -16.36 -7.30
N HIS A 46 9.89 -17.14 -7.94
CA HIS A 46 10.41 -16.77 -9.25
C HIS A 46 9.32 -16.67 -10.33
N PRO A 47 8.42 -17.66 -10.51
CA PRO A 47 7.34 -17.57 -11.47
C PRO A 47 6.47 -16.32 -11.28
N THR A 48 6.15 -15.98 -10.03
CA THR A 48 5.35 -14.78 -9.72
C THR A 48 6.07 -13.50 -10.16
N VAL A 49 7.36 -13.35 -9.80
CA VAL A 49 8.14 -12.17 -10.20
C VAL A 49 8.30 -12.09 -11.72
N ARG A 50 8.47 -13.23 -12.42
CA ARG A 50 8.56 -13.23 -13.88
C ARG A 50 7.22 -12.90 -14.54
N ARG A 51 6.09 -13.26 -13.95
CA ARG A 51 4.76 -13.01 -14.51
C ARG A 51 4.26 -11.59 -14.26
N TYR A 52 4.43 -11.06 -13.06
CA TYR A 52 3.84 -9.76 -12.67
C TYR A 52 4.86 -8.66 -12.35
N GLY A 53 6.12 -9.01 -12.13
CA GLY A 53 7.10 -8.12 -11.53
C GLY A 53 6.95 -7.98 -10.01
N LEU A 54 7.81 -7.17 -9.41
CA LEU A 54 7.77 -6.83 -7.99
C LEU A 54 8.33 -5.41 -7.79
N GLY A 55 7.46 -4.47 -7.40
CA GLY A 55 7.81 -3.05 -7.34
C GLY A 55 8.24 -2.51 -8.71
N PHE A 56 9.43 -1.88 -8.78
CA PHE A 56 10.02 -1.38 -10.02
C PHE A 56 10.58 -2.48 -10.93
N ALA A 57 10.81 -3.69 -10.41
CA ALA A 57 11.28 -4.80 -11.22
C ALA A 57 10.14 -5.30 -12.12
N LYS A 58 10.28 -5.05 -13.43
CA LYS A 58 9.27 -5.40 -14.44
C LYS A 58 9.24 -6.93 -14.70
N PRO A 59 8.09 -7.46 -15.16
CA PRO A 59 7.96 -8.87 -15.54
C PRO A 59 8.85 -9.25 -16.74
N PHE A 60 8.88 -10.53 -17.07
CA PHE A 60 9.45 -11.04 -18.30
C PHE A 60 8.91 -10.27 -19.52
N PRO A 61 9.76 -9.94 -20.52
CA PRO A 61 11.14 -10.38 -20.71
C PRO A 61 12.22 -9.57 -19.98
N VAL A 62 11.88 -8.52 -19.23
CA VAL A 62 12.87 -7.63 -18.61
C VAL A 62 13.70 -8.38 -17.57
N PRO A 63 15.05 -8.35 -17.62
CA PRO A 63 15.89 -9.04 -16.62
C PRO A 63 15.80 -8.40 -15.23
N VAL A 64 15.65 -9.22 -14.18
CA VAL A 64 15.65 -8.76 -12.78
C VAL A 64 17.05 -8.49 -12.22
N GLY A 65 18.11 -8.88 -12.96
CA GLY A 65 19.48 -8.91 -12.44
C GLY A 65 20.01 -7.56 -11.96
N GLN A 66 19.63 -6.45 -12.61
CA GLN A 66 20.05 -5.11 -12.18
C GLN A 66 19.52 -4.74 -10.79
N TYR A 67 18.28 -5.11 -10.50
CA TYR A 67 17.62 -4.85 -9.23
C TYR A 67 18.16 -5.72 -8.10
N VAL A 68 18.60 -6.94 -8.43
CA VAL A 68 19.31 -7.81 -7.47
C VAL A 68 20.69 -7.24 -7.14
N ARG A 69 21.43 -6.78 -8.15
CA ARG A 69 22.77 -6.19 -7.94
C ARG A 69 22.74 -4.88 -7.16
N SER A 70 21.70 -4.06 -7.33
CA SER A 70 21.55 -2.80 -6.60
C SER A 70 21.04 -2.99 -5.16
N GLY A 71 20.67 -4.21 -4.76
CA GLY A 71 20.04 -4.48 -3.46
C GLY A 71 18.56 -4.11 -3.38
N TYR A 72 17.96 -3.58 -4.46
CA TYR A 72 16.53 -3.29 -4.53
C TYR A 72 15.69 -4.57 -4.32
N LEU A 73 16.12 -5.69 -4.92
CA LEU A 73 15.56 -7.01 -4.65
C LEU A 73 16.59 -7.88 -3.94
N GLN A 74 16.22 -8.39 -2.78
CA GLN A 74 16.95 -9.49 -2.16
C GLN A 74 16.54 -10.80 -2.82
N ARG A 75 17.49 -11.72 -3.00
CA ARG A 75 17.27 -13.00 -3.68
C ARG A 75 17.91 -14.14 -2.90
N GLY A 76 17.18 -15.23 -2.66
CA GLY A 76 17.69 -16.47 -2.06
C GLY A 76 17.23 -17.70 -2.84
N ARG A 77 18.02 -18.78 -2.84
CA ARG A 77 17.63 -20.09 -3.37
C ARG A 77 16.73 -20.85 -2.39
N THR A 78 16.75 -20.49 -1.12
CA THR A 78 15.84 -20.95 -0.08
C THR A 78 15.21 -19.76 0.64
N LEU A 79 14.11 -19.98 1.35
CA LEU A 79 13.47 -18.94 2.17
C LEU A 79 14.40 -18.46 3.29
N ARG A 80 15.15 -19.38 3.92
CA ARG A 80 16.17 -19.04 4.93
C ARG A 80 17.27 -18.14 4.39
N GLU A 81 17.82 -18.46 3.21
CA GLU A 81 18.83 -17.62 2.57
C GLU A 81 18.25 -16.25 2.22
N LEU A 82 17.02 -16.20 1.71
CA LEU A 82 16.34 -14.95 1.43
C LEU A 82 16.16 -14.11 2.69
N ALA A 83 15.68 -14.71 3.78
CA ALA A 83 15.43 -14.04 5.04
C ALA A 83 16.71 -13.43 5.62
N GLN A 84 17.79 -14.20 5.65
CA GLN A 84 19.10 -13.74 6.11
C GLN A 84 19.61 -12.54 5.31
N ARG A 85 19.47 -12.58 3.97
CA ARG A 85 19.87 -11.46 3.08
C ARG A 85 18.98 -10.24 3.24
N ALA A 86 17.71 -10.43 3.56
CA ALA A 86 16.73 -9.36 3.70
C ALA A 86 16.63 -8.77 5.11
N GLY A 87 17.30 -9.36 6.10
CA GLY A 87 17.20 -8.95 7.51
C GLY A 87 15.88 -9.37 8.17
N ILE A 88 15.30 -10.48 7.72
CA ILE A 88 14.05 -11.06 8.24
C ILE A 88 14.39 -12.28 9.11
N ASP A 89 13.64 -12.54 10.18
CA ASP A 89 13.75 -13.79 10.94
C ASP A 89 13.54 -15.01 10.02
N PRO A 90 14.56 -15.86 9.82
CA PRO A 90 14.45 -17.01 8.93
C PRO A 90 13.42 -18.04 9.39
N ALA A 91 13.32 -18.29 10.70
CA ALA A 91 12.39 -19.29 11.22
C ALA A 91 10.93 -18.79 11.10
N GLY A 92 10.71 -17.52 11.44
CA GLY A 92 9.43 -16.84 11.25
C GLY A 92 8.95 -16.88 9.80
N LEU A 93 9.83 -16.54 8.85
CA LEU A 93 9.48 -16.53 7.43
C LEU A 93 9.16 -17.94 6.90
N GLU A 94 9.98 -18.94 7.22
CA GLU A 94 9.73 -20.33 6.79
C GLU A 94 8.38 -20.83 7.32
N ALA A 95 8.09 -20.61 8.60
CA ALA A 95 6.81 -20.99 9.20
C ALA A 95 5.64 -20.27 8.53
N THR A 96 5.74 -18.96 8.31
CA THR A 96 4.67 -18.18 7.68
C THR A 96 4.41 -18.60 6.24
N ILE A 97 5.43 -18.87 5.43
CA ILE A 97 5.24 -19.35 4.05
C ILE A 97 4.63 -20.76 4.05
N ALA A 98 5.08 -21.65 4.95
CA ALA A 98 4.50 -22.98 5.08
C ALA A 98 3.00 -22.92 5.38
N THR A 99 2.61 -22.18 6.43
CA THR A 99 1.20 -22.02 6.82
C THR A 99 0.37 -21.34 5.72
N TYR A 100 0.88 -20.27 5.09
CA TYR A 100 0.18 -19.61 4.00
C TYR A 100 -0.05 -20.56 2.81
N ASN A 101 0.97 -21.33 2.41
CA ASN A 101 0.87 -22.24 1.27
C ASN A 101 -0.14 -23.38 1.49
N GLU A 102 -0.36 -23.84 2.73
CA GLU A 102 -1.38 -24.86 3.04
C GLU A 102 -2.78 -24.43 2.59
N ALA A 103 -3.15 -23.18 2.80
CA ALA A 103 -4.43 -22.62 2.34
C ALA A 103 -4.36 -22.10 0.90
N ALA A 104 -3.24 -21.51 0.50
CA ALA A 104 -3.08 -20.90 -0.82
C ALA A 104 -3.16 -21.91 -1.97
N ARG A 105 -2.80 -23.20 -1.74
CA ARG A 105 -3.03 -24.28 -2.73
C ARG A 105 -4.51 -24.52 -3.03
N ARG A 106 -5.41 -24.19 -2.10
CA ARG A 106 -6.87 -24.17 -2.31
C ARG A 106 -7.38 -22.80 -2.74
N SER A 107 -6.48 -21.86 -3.02
CA SER A 107 -6.77 -20.44 -3.31
C SER A 107 -7.49 -19.72 -2.14
N GLU A 108 -7.18 -20.10 -0.91
CA GLU A 108 -7.78 -19.54 0.30
C GLU A 108 -6.75 -18.75 1.11
N ASP A 109 -7.20 -17.71 1.80
CA ASP A 109 -6.44 -17.01 2.82
C ASP A 109 -7.33 -16.83 4.06
N PRO A 110 -7.43 -17.84 4.94
CA PRO A 110 -8.29 -17.78 6.12
C PRO A 110 -7.78 -16.79 7.17
N GLU A 111 -6.49 -16.45 7.14
CA GLU A 111 -5.86 -15.59 8.14
C GLU A 111 -6.30 -14.13 8.01
N PHE A 112 -6.33 -13.60 6.77
CA PHE A 112 -6.70 -12.20 6.52
C PHE A 112 -7.81 -12.01 5.48
N GLY A 113 -8.40 -13.09 4.98
CA GLY A 113 -9.52 -13.04 4.06
C GLY A 113 -9.17 -12.44 2.70
N ARG A 114 -7.94 -12.57 2.22
CA ARG A 114 -7.50 -11.96 0.96
C ARG A 114 -8.29 -12.45 -0.24
N GLY A 115 -8.87 -11.50 -0.97
CA GLY A 115 -9.72 -11.79 -2.14
C GLY A 115 -11.18 -12.08 -1.81
N SER A 116 -11.60 -11.83 -0.56
CA SER A 116 -12.99 -11.97 -0.11
C SER A 116 -13.90 -10.83 -0.57
N THR A 117 -13.35 -9.65 -0.90
CA THR A 117 -14.12 -8.48 -1.34
C THR A 117 -13.97 -8.20 -2.83
N ALA A 118 -14.95 -7.47 -3.40
CA ALA A 118 -14.85 -6.98 -4.78
C ALA A 118 -13.64 -6.07 -4.98
N TYR A 119 -13.32 -5.23 -3.97
CA TYR A 119 -12.14 -4.37 -3.99
C TYR A 119 -10.84 -5.17 -4.13
N ASN A 120 -10.64 -6.20 -3.29
CA ASN A 120 -9.44 -7.03 -3.36
C ASN A 120 -9.30 -7.71 -4.74
N ARG A 121 -10.42 -8.16 -5.31
CA ARG A 121 -10.47 -8.94 -6.56
C ARG A 121 -10.23 -8.11 -7.81
N TYR A 122 -10.49 -6.79 -7.78
CA TYR A 122 -10.38 -5.91 -8.94
C TYR A 122 -8.99 -5.95 -9.59
N LEU A 123 -7.91 -6.05 -8.81
CA LEU A 123 -6.53 -6.14 -9.31
C LEU A 123 -5.93 -7.56 -9.29
N GLY A 124 -6.75 -8.57 -9.00
CA GLY A 124 -6.33 -9.98 -9.05
C GLY A 124 -5.90 -10.45 -10.45
N ASP A 125 -5.40 -11.67 -10.57
CA ASP A 125 -5.25 -12.32 -11.88
C ASP A 125 -6.52 -13.13 -12.18
N PRO A 126 -7.33 -12.76 -13.20
CA PRO A 126 -8.58 -13.45 -13.52
C PRO A 126 -8.37 -14.90 -14.02
N LEU A 127 -7.16 -15.26 -14.42
CA LEU A 127 -6.79 -16.62 -14.80
C LEU A 127 -6.51 -17.52 -13.59
N VAL A 128 -6.33 -16.95 -12.40
CA VAL A 128 -6.18 -17.69 -11.15
C VAL A 128 -7.57 -17.86 -10.51
N ARG A 129 -7.99 -19.11 -10.32
CA ARG A 129 -9.32 -19.50 -9.83
C ARG A 129 -9.17 -20.49 -8.68
N PRO A 130 -10.13 -20.54 -7.73
CA PRO A 130 -11.33 -19.69 -7.64
C PRO A 130 -11.08 -18.26 -7.12
N ASN A 131 -9.96 -18.02 -6.44
CA ASN A 131 -9.61 -16.71 -5.88
C ASN A 131 -8.47 -16.06 -6.69
N PRO A 132 -8.70 -14.94 -7.38
CA PRO A 132 -7.70 -14.33 -8.25
C PRO A 132 -6.56 -13.62 -7.48
N CYS A 133 -6.64 -13.58 -6.14
CA CYS A 133 -5.70 -12.84 -5.30
C CYS A 133 -4.70 -13.73 -4.57
N VAL A 134 -4.91 -15.05 -4.55
CA VAL A 134 -4.17 -16.01 -3.72
C VAL A 134 -3.57 -17.11 -4.59
N ALA A 135 -2.28 -17.37 -4.40
CA ALA A 135 -1.55 -18.50 -4.98
C ALA A 135 -0.35 -18.81 -4.07
N PRO A 136 0.14 -20.06 -4.07
CA PRO A 136 1.27 -20.47 -3.24
C PRO A 136 2.60 -19.82 -3.69
N ILE A 137 3.58 -19.79 -2.79
CA ILE A 137 4.94 -19.26 -2.99
C ILE A 137 5.91 -20.41 -2.76
N GLU A 138 6.35 -21.09 -3.82
CA GLU A 138 7.03 -22.39 -3.70
C GLU A 138 8.28 -22.52 -4.56
N THR A 139 8.39 -21.76 -5.64
CA THR A 139 9.42 -21.99 -6.65
C THR A 139 10.59 -21.02 -6.52
N ALA A 140 11.72 -21.53 -6.02
CA ALA A 140 12.98 -20.80 -5.98
C ALA A 140 13.45 -20.33 -7.38
N PRO A 141 14.28 -19.27 -7.47
CA PRO A 141 14.70 -18.41 -6.36
C PRO A 141 13.56 -17.56 -5.81
N PHE A 142 13.61 -17.28 -4.51
CA PHE A 142 12.68 -16.39 -3.83
C PHE A 142 13.23 -14.96 -3.81
N TYR A 143 12.31 -13.99 -3.75
CA TYR A 143 12.62 -12.57 -3.75
C TYR A 143 11.94 -11.87 -2.58
N ALA A 144 12.64 -10.87 -2.03
CA ALA A 144 12.09 -9.94 -1.04
C ALA A 144 12.32 -8.50 -1.51
N LEU A 145 11.27 -7.69 -1.45
CA LEU A 145 11.32 -6.26 -1.68
C LEU A 145 10.92 -5.54 -0.40
N LYS A 146 11.83 -4.75 0.17
CA LYS A 146 11.54 -3.92 1.33
C LYS A 146 10.62 -2.77 0.93
N LEU A 147 9.58 -2.57 1.72
CA LEU A 147 8.65 -1.45 1.65
C LEU A 147 8.77 -0.62 2.93
N VAL A 148 8.70 0.70 2.76
CA VAL A 148 8.63 1.67 3.85
C VAL A 148 7.39 2.54 3.65
N PRO A 149 6.80 3.11 4.71
CA PRO A 149 5.73 4.09 4.57
C PRO A 149 6.18 5.25 3.68
N GLY A 150 5.34 5.59 2.71
CA GLY A 150 5.45 6.83 1.95
C GLY A 150 4.09 7.52 1.94
N ASP A 151 4.09 8.83 1.77
CA ASP A 151 2.89 9.65 1.67
C ASP A 151 2.70 10.21 0.25
N LEU A 152 1.46 10.59 -0.06
CA LEU A 152 1.06 11.25 -1.31
C LEU A 152 0.50 12.65 -1.01
N GLY A 153 0.81 13.20 0.16
CA GLY A 153 0.23 14.42 0.71
C GLY A 153 -0.32 14.26 2.13
N THR A 154 -0.55 15.40 2.78
CA THR A 154 -1.12 15.50 4.13
C THR A 154 -2.63 15.67 4.09
N PHE A 155 -3.34 15.17 5.10
CA PHE A 155 -4.77 15.44 5.27
C PHE A 155 -5.03 16.65 6.19
N ALA A 156 -4.06 17.02 7.02
CA ALA A 156 -4.10 18.23 7.82
C ALA A 156 -3.86 19.44 6.92
N GLY A 157 -4.56 20.53 7.22
CA GLY A 157 -4.48 21.78 6.48
C GLY A 157 -5.25 22.88 7.19
N LEU A 158 -5.43 24.00 6.50
CA LEU A 158 -6.22 25.13 6.95
C LEU A 158 -7.69 24.73 7.09
N ARG A 159 -8.31 25.10 8.20
CA ARG A 159 -9.78 24.97 8.34
C ARG A 159 -10.41 25.97 7.38
N ALA A 160 -11.36 25.51 6.58
CA ALA A 160 -12.17 26.38 5.75
C ALA A 160 -13.66 25.99 5.84
N ASP A 161 -14.54 26.91 5.47
CA ASP A 161 -15.96 26.65 5.34
C ASP A 161 -16.33 26.03 3.97
N ALA A 162 -17.63 25.88 3.73
CA ALA A 162 -18.15 25.32 2.48
C ALA A 162 -17.84 26.18 1.24
N ASP A 163 -17.51 27.47 1.42
CA ASP A 163 -17.13 28.40 0.36
C ASP A 163 -15.59 28.44 0.16
N ALA A 164 -14.86 27.50 0.77
CA ALA A 164 -13.40 27.41 0.77
C ALA A 164 -12.68 28.61 1.44
N ARG A 165 -13.38 29.41 2.26
CA ARG A 165 -12.78 30.55 2.96
C ARG A 165 -12.09 30.08 4.24
N VAL A 166 -10.85 30.51 4.45
CA VAL A 166 -10.05 30.09 5.61
C VAL A 166 -10.62 30.67 6.89
N LEU A 167 -10.66 29.85 7.94
CA LEU A 167 -11.14 30.19 9.27
C LEU A 167 -9.96 30.42 10.23
N ASP A 168 -10.08 31.44 11.08
CA ASP A 168 -9.17 31.67 12.20
C ASP A 168 -9.40 30.68 13.36
N ARG A 169 -8.72 30.91 14.48
CA ARG A 169 -8.81 30.05 15.67
C ARG A 169 -10.18 30.10 16.33
N GLU A 170 -10.88 31.23 16.22
CA GLU A 170 -12.23 31.44 16.74
C GLU A 170 -13.32 30.95 15.76
N GLY A 171 -12.93 30.48 14.58
CA GLY A 171 -13.84 30.00 13.55
C GLY A 171 -14.43 31.11 12.67
N ARG A 172 -13.85 32.32 12.70
CA ARG A 172 -14.27 33.44 11.86
C ARG A 172 -13.54 33.40 10.52
N VAL A 173 -14.21 33.83 9.46
CA VAL A 173 -13.62 33.95 8.13
C VAL A 173 -12.50 34.98 8.13
N ILE A 174 -11.36 34.63 7.54
CA ILE A 174 -10.28 35.56 7.22
C ILE A 174 -10.57 36.16 5.83
N PRO A 175 -10.88 37.47 5.72
CA PRO A 175 -11.26 38.07 4.45
C PRO A 175 -10.17 37.91 3.38
N GLY A 176 -10.58 37.50 2.18
CA GLY A 176 -9.70 37.35 1.02
C GLY A 176 -8.81 36.09 1.03
N LEU A 177 -8.85 35.25 2.08
CA LEU A 177 -8.04 34.04 2.17
C LEU A 177 -8.87 32.77 1.92
N TYR A 178 -8.41 31.94 0.99
CA TYR A 178 -9.06 30.69 0.58
C TYR A 178 -8.06 29.54 0.57
N ALA A 179 -8.54 28.31 0.75
CA ALA A 179 -7.72 27.11 0.71
C ALA A 179 -8.38 26.02 -0.14
N ALA A 180 -7.57 25.30 -0.91
CA ALA A 180 -8.01 24.15 -1.70
C ALA A 180 -6.87 23.12 -1.79
N GLY A 181 -7.18 21.90 -2.24
CA GLY A 181 -6.19 20.84 -2.35
C GLY A 181 -5.61 20.45 -0.97
N ASN A 182 -4.30 20.21 -0.92
CA ASN A 182 -3.63 19.78 0.31
C ASN A 182 -3.44 20.90 1.34
N ASP A 183 -3.64 22.16 0.95
CA ASP A 183 -3.63 23.29 1.90
C ASP A 183 -4.94 23.34 2.70
N LEU A 184 -6.02 22.74 2.21
CA LEU A 184 -7.30 22.62 2.89
C LEU A 184 -7.31 21.38 3.79
N ALA A 185 -7.80 21.53 5.02
CA ALA A 185 -8.07 20.38 5.88
C ALA A 185 -9.01 19.41 5.17
N SER A 186 -8.55 18.18 4.94
CA SER A 186 -9.29 17.22 4.13
C SER A 186 -10.64 16.91 4.76
N ILE A 187 -11.69 17.02 3.95
CA ILE A 187 -13.05 16.61 4.34
C ILE A 187 -13.16 15.11 4.69
N MET A 188 -12.15 14.31 4.34
CA MET A 188 -12.09 12.88 4.67
C MET A 188 -11.45 12.60 6.03
N GLY A 189 -10.94 13.64 6.72
CA GLY A 189 -10.44 13.52 8.09
C GLY A 189 -9.29 12.52 8.27
N GLY A 190 -8.44 12.36 7.26
CA GLY A 190 -7.33 11.41 7.26
C GLY A 190 -7.66 10.00 6.76
N ASN A 191 -8.92 9.74 6.41
CA ASN A 191 -9.34 8.46 5.82
C ASN A 191 -9.20 8.47 4.30
N TYR A 192 -9.13 7.26 3.72
CA TYR A 192 -9.01 7.05 2.28
C TYR A 192 -10.20 6.25 1.73
N PRO A 193 -11.36 6.86 1.44
CA PRO A 193 -12.53 6.13 0.96
C PRO A 193 -12.39 5.61 -0.48
N GLY A 194 -11.45 6.13 -1.29
CA GLY A 194 -11.26 5.67 -2.66
C GLY A 194 -10.24 6.46 -3.47
N GLY A 195 -10.00 6.00 -4.71
CA GLY A 195 -9.16 6.70 -5.69
C GLY A 195 -9.67 8.11 -5.97
N GLY A 196 -8.76 9.09 -6.00
CA GLY A 196 -9.09 10.47 -6.41
C GLY A 196 -9.58 11.40 -5.29
N ILE A 197 -9.57 10.95 -4.03
CA ILE A 197 -10.04 11.76 -2.89
C ILE A 197 -9.20 13.01 -2.60
N THR A 198 -8.04 13.16 -3.24
CA THR A 198 -7.24 14.40 -3.18
C THR A 198 -7.61 15.33 -4.33
N LEU A 199 -7.56 14.84 -5.57
CA LEU A 199 -7.79 15.64 -6.77
C LEU A 199 -9.25 16.11 -6.90
N GLY A 200 -10.22 15.25 -6.57
CA GLY A 200 -11.64 15.59 -6.65
C GLY A 200 -12.00 16.79 -5.77
N PRO A 201 -11.77 16.73 -4.44
CA PRO A 201 -11.97 17.88 -3.57
C PRO A 201 -11.12 19.09 -3.95
N ALA A 202 -9.87 18.91 -4.40
CA ALA A 202 -9.03 20.03 -4.84
C ALA A 202 -9.69 20.83 -5.98
N MET A 203 -10.15 20.14 -7.01
CA MET A 203 -10.84 20.78 -8.14
C MET A 203 -12.15 21.42 -7.71
N THR A 204 -12.94 20.73 -6.89
CA THR A 204 -14.25 21.22 -6.42
C THR A 204 -14.10 22.47 -5.55
N PHE A 205 -13.26 22.45 -4.53
CA PHE A 205 -13.06 23.61 -3.66
C PHE A 205 -12.33 24.75 -4.36
N GLY A 206 -11.42 24.45 -5.30
CA GLY A 206 -10.83 25.47 -6.17
C GLY A 206 -11.88 26.19 -7.02
N TYR A 207 -12.84 25.45 -7.59
CA TYR A 207 -13.97 26.03 -8.32
C TYR A 207 -14.90 26.85 -7.42
N ILE A 208 -15.24 26.34 -6.23
CA ILE A 208 -16.08 27.04 -5.26
C ILE A 208 -15.41 28.36 -4.82
N ALA A 209 -14.13 28.32 -4.47
CA ALA A 209 -13.36 29.50 -4.08
C ALA A 209 -13.42 30.59 -5.17
N ALA A 210 -13.12 30.21 -6.42
CA ALA A 210 -13.14 31.14 -7.55
C ALA A 210 -14.53 31.75 -7.80
N ARG A 211 -15.60 30.96 -7.65
CA ARG A 211 -16.98 31.48 -7.77
C ARG A 211 -17.34 32.43 -6.65
N HIS A 212 -16.95 32.13 -5.42
CA HIS A 212 -17.19 33.03 -4.29
C HIS A 212 -16.43 34.34 -4.48
N MET A 213 -15.16 34.29 -4.88
CA MET A 213 -14.37 35.50 -5.18
C MET A 213 -15.01 36.36 -6.27
N ALA A 214 -15.51 35.74 -7.35
CA ALA A 214 -16.09 36.47 -8.47
C ALA A 214 -17.46 37.11 -8.15
N ALA A 215 -18.18 36.60 -7.14
CA ALA A 215 -19.47 37.12 -6.70
C ALA A 215 -19.36 38.18 -5.60
N ALA A 216 -18.18 38.32 -4.98
CA ALA A 216 -17.93 39.35 -3.98
C ALA A 216 -17.77 40.72 -4.68
N GLU A 217 -18.58 41.71 -4.30
CA GLU A 217 -18.35 43.10 -4.68
C GLU A 217 -17.04 43.61 -4.03
N PRO A 218 -16.29 44.49 -4.73
CA PRO A 218 -14.98 44.96 -4.29
C PRO A 218 -14.99 45.73 -2.95
#